data_AF-A0AAD9DAM4-F1
#
_entry.id   AF-A0AAD9DAM4-F1
#
_cell.length_a   1.000
_cell.length_b   1.000
_cell.length_c   1.000
_cell.angle_alpha   90.00
_cell.angle_beta   90.00
_cell.angle_gamma   90.00
#
_symmetry.space_group_name_H-M   'P 1'
#
loop_
_entity.id
_entity.type
_entity.pdbx_description
1 polymer ?
#
loop_
_entity_poly.entity_id
_entity_poly.type
_entity_poly.pdbx_seq_one_letter_code
_entity_poly.pdbx_strand_id
1 'polypeptide(L)'
;MRDFLSKASSNMSDLKMKASNHSSRLSSSIGGRSTTTSNVSSDELRQPMPEITRPFPVVEQPPRCILTSVSDNNIRLTSTKKGLVDITSSRGDKELFLLIPAVKTCNDEGDAKKKKDVYYLKSYKFNRYLTSDSETGEVSTVKISAEINNNVQNNDEEEEEEEKKKDWVAAAKAKAESALADNSPTKSELGDAEQWLLMHSPHGGHFLVSVKNELNIATCSRTVNDGEGRRITTNSVGLKGENSVEESWDVEFVSGELCFMSSSPSTSSEESTKQIRCDLVGNMTLTSDKRGWEVWRFVEMGGGKVRIVSWMHSQFCIACNHEGKVSTIGIGKAEEGCDEWTVEKAPEGCTGVVIKSVACARRMLCRRGEGGGLSTMQEFEGDCGVWQLDAAHSQVYTLTSFHHMRSIGPFPYVTENMKQSDQFVLQMIDEDGTVRLYHKSNGLYLGSNEDGDVECITVSDNDDNESSTELWTMEQAIDGGYTFRSKTHGGLLSFSNAEINPKLCTVTAMTDDKREVWSINPLLPRAISSGKIKTFAIGTSVAVGTTVAMPFLMAGMLAVVPAEATLAASVMAAGLTGAEAIASVGAIGVTAAIVFREDNDTIGIESEHEENDEGKDYTKRPLCAWRSW
;
A
#
# COMPACT_ATOMS: atom_id res chain seq x y z
N MET A 1 -39.74 13.23 27.78
CA MET A 1 -38.75 13.47 26.69
C MET A 1 -39.18 14.62 25.75
N ARG A 2 -40.47 14.73 25.35
CA ARG A 2 -40.97 15.93 24.63
C ARG A 2 -40.95 17.23 25.46
N ASP A 3 -41.17 17.16 26.78
CA ASP A 3 -41.13 18.36 27.64
C ASP A 3 -39.72 18.90 27.92
N PHE A 4 -38.68 18.10 27.65
CA PHE A 4 -37.28 18.51 27.83
C PHE A 4 -36.77 19.33 26.63
N LEU A 5 -37.34 19.10 25.44
CA LEU A 5 -36.96 19.82 24.21
C LEU A 5 -37.63 21.19 24.09
N SER A 6 -38.76 21.42 24.76
CA SER A 6 -39.45 22.72 24.80
C SER A 6 -38.67 23.77 25.62
N LYS A 7 -37.94 23.36 26.67
CA LYS A 7 -37.22 24.25 27.58
C LYS A 7 -35.83 24.70 27.09
N ALA A 8 -35.27 24.01 26.08
CA ALA A 8 -33.97 24.37 25.51
C ALA A 8 -34.08 25.50 24.45
N SER A 9 -35.26 25.70 23.85
CA SER A 9 -35.45 26.69 22.79
C SER A 9 -35.60 28.14 23.29
N SER A 10 -35.90 28.37 24.57
CA SER A 10 -36.14 29.73 25.09
C SER A 10 -34.87 30.47 25.55
N ASN A 11 -33.74 29.78 25.68
CA ASN A 11 -32.53 30.35 26.27
C ASN A 11 -31.48 30.82 25.25
N MET A 12 -31.74 30.69 23.94
CA MET A 12 -30.78 31.08 22.89
C MET A 12 -30.99 32.50 22.32
N SER A 13 -32.06 33.21 22.71
CA SER A 13 -32.34 34.57 22.21
C SER A 13 -31.62 35.69 22.97
N ASP A 14 -31.11 35.44 24.19
CA ASP A 14 -30.60 36.51 25.08
C ASP A 14 -29.08 36.74 25.04
N LEU A 15 -28.32 35.96 24.26
CA LEU A 15 -26.84 36.03 24.26
C LEU A 15 -26.23 36.81 23.08
N LYS A 16 -27.04 37.48 22.24
CA LYS A 16 -26.54 38.19 21.04
C LYS A 16 -26.31 39.70 21.20
N MET A 17 -26.36 40.24 22.41
CA MET A 17 -26.01 41.64 22.69
C MET A 17 -25.02 41.74 23.84
N LYS A 18 -23.71 41.74 23.53
CA LYS A 18 -22.64 42.49 24.22
C LYS A 18 -21.27 41.94 23.82
N ALA A 19 -20.59 42.64 22.91
CA ALA A 19 -19.16 42.94 23.00
C ALA A 19 -18.74 43.67 21.71
N SER A 20 -18.98 44.98 21.66
CA SER A 20 -18.22 45.91 20.84
C SER A 20 -17.41 46.82 21.76
N ASN A 21 -16.20 47.17 21.31
CA ASN A 21 -15.38 48.33 21.67
C ASN A 21 -14.21 48.12 22.64
N HIS A 22 -13.16 48.89 22.30
CA HIS A 22 -11.85 49.13 22.93
C HIS A 22 -10.76 48.12 22.54
N SER A 23 -9.55 48.51 22.14
CA SER A 23 -8.85 49.80 22.30
C SER A 23 -7.68 49.94 21.32
N SER A 24 -7.54 51.13 20.73
CA SER A 24 -6.33 51.64 20.09
C SER A 24 -5.47 52.41 21.11
N ARG A 25 -4.14 52.23 21.12
CA ARG A 25 -3.11 53.31 21.14
C ARG A 25 -1.69 52.84 21.45
N LEU A 26 -0.77 53.28 20.57
CA LEU A 26 0.57 53.87 20.78
C LEU A 26 1.66 53.09 21.54
N SER A 27 2.81 52.90 20.86
CA SER A 27 4.02 53.69 21.15
C SER A 27 5.12 53.50 20.08
N SER A 28 5.98 54.51 20.02
CA SER A 28 6.94 54.84 18.99
C SER A 28 8.39 54.62 19.43
N SER A 29 9.26 54.34 18.45
CA SER A 29 10.68 54.73 18.38
C SER A 29 11.67 54.09 19.36
N ILE A 30 12.74 53.48 18.83
CA ILE A 30 14.14 53.86 19.08
C ILE A 30 15.01 53.18 18.01
N GLY A 31 15.85 53.98 17.36
CA GLY A 31 16.86 53.52 16.40
C GLY A 31 18.03 52.83 17.12
N GLY A 32 18.38 51.66 16.61
CA GLY A 32 19.59 50.93 16.99
C GLY A 32 20.10 50.20 15.75
N ARG A 33 21.28 50.61 15.28
CA ARG A 33 22.01 50.01 14.16
C ARG A 33 22.48 48.62 14.63
N SER A 34 21.65 47.61 14.39
CA SER A 34 21.95 46.20 14.64
C SER A 34 22.45 45.58 13.35
N THR A 35 23.62 44.96 13.39
CA THR A 35 24.05 43.98 12.39
C THR A 35 23.09 42.79 12.45
N THR A 36 22.00 42.87 11.69
CA THR A 36 21.07 41.77 11.44
C THR A 36 21.81 40.71 10.64
N THR A 37 22.38 39.72 11.33
CA THR A 37 22.34 38.35 10.82
C THR A 37 20.87 37.99 10.76
N SER A 38 20.23 38.24 9.61
CA SER A 38 18.90 37.74 9.33
C SER A 38 18.98 36.21 9.37
N ASN A 39 18.66 35.64 10.54
CA ASN A 39 18.21 34.27 10.61
C ASN A 39 16.88 34.24 9.86
N VAL A 40 16.96 34.21 8.53
CA VAL A 40 15.87 33.81 7.66
C VAL A 40 15.46 32.45 8.20
N SER A 41 14.25 32.36 8.74
CA SER A 41 13.80 31.10 9.32
C SER A 41 13.84 30.08 8.18
N SER A 42 14.31 28.87 8.47
CA SER A 42 14.32 27.76 7.51
C SER A 42 12.92 27.47 6.92
N ASP A 43 11.86 27.98 7.55
CA ASP A 43 10.48 27.87 7.06
C ASP A 43 10.15 28.81 5.89
N GLU A 44 10.84 29.94 5.72
CA GLU A 44 10.59 30.86 4.59
C GLU A 44 11.08 30.32 3.25
N LEU A 45 11.95 29.31 3.25
CA LEU A 45 12.49 28.68 2.03
C LEU A 45 11.69 27.48 1.54
N ARG A 46 10.65 27.05 2.28
CA ARG A 46 9.84 25.89 1.89
C ARG A 46 8.90 26.25 0.77
N GLN A 47 9.03 25.54 -0.35
CA GLN A 47 8.09 25.68 -1.46
C GLN A 47 6.78 24.98 -1.12
N PRO A 48 5.63 25.46 -1.65
CA PRO A 48 4.39 24.70 -1.55
C PRO A 48 4.55 23.35 -2.25
N MET A 49 3.81 22.34 -1.77
CA MET A 49 3.78 21.05 -2.44
C MET A 49 3.30 21.23 -3.89
N PRO A 50 3.98 20.65 -4.89
CA PRO A 50 3.64 20.85 -6.29
C PRO A 50 2.23 20.37 -6.61
N GLU A 51 1.56 21.10 -7.50
CA GLU A 51 0.33 20.62 -8.13
C GLU A 51 0.67 19.52 -9.15
N ILE A 52 -0.05 18.42 -9.05
CA ILE A 52 0.19 17.22 -9.86
C ILE A 52 -0.68 17.32 -11.10
N THR A 53 -0.10 17.78 -12.20
CA THR A 53 -0.80 17.92 -13.49
C THR A 53 -0.89 16.59 -14.24
N ARG A 54 0.08 15.70 -14.02
CA ARG A 54 0.14 14.36 -14.62
C ARG A 54 0.48 13.34 -13.53
N PRO A 55 -0.48 12.52 -13.09
CA PRO A 55 -0.21 11.49 -12.09
C PRO A 55 0.76 10.45 -12.66
N PHE A 56 1.69 9.97 -11.83
CA PHE A 56 2.56 8.85 -12.19
C PHE A 56 1.71 7.61 -12.50
N PRO A 57 2.07 6.80 -13.51
CA PRO A 57 1.43 5.51 -13.73
C PRO A 57 1.52 4.70 -12.42
N VAL A 58 0.41 4.12 -11.98
CA VAL A 58 0.39 3.45 -10.68
C VAL A 58 1.43 2.35 -10.64
N VAL A 59 2.25 2.39 -9.59
CA VAL A 59 3.15 1.29 -9.26
C VAL A 59 2.29 0.07 -8.97
N GLU A 60 2.32 -0.89 -9.88
CA GLU A 60 1.57 -2.13 -9.71
C GLU A 60 2.06 -2.82 -8.43
N GLN A 61 1.12 -3.07 -7.52
CA GLN A 61 1.43 -3.91 -6.38
C GLN A 61 1.69 -5.31 -6.89
N PRO A 62 2.71 -6.00 -6.38
CA PRO A 62 2.99 -7.37 -6.78
C PRO A 62 1.72 -8.20 -6.60
N PRO A 63 1.41 -9.08 -7.57
CA PRO A 63 0.16 -9.82 -7.57
C PRO A 63 0.10 -10.70 -6.32
N ARG A 64 -0.81 -10.32 -5.43
CA ARG A 64 -1.10 -11.04 -4.20
C ARG A 64 -2.41 -11.78 -4.40
N CYS A 65 -2.47 -13.02 -3.97
CA CYS A 65 -3.69 -13.82 -4.02
C CYS A 65 -4.01 -14.47 -2.68
N ILE A 66 -5.29 -14.78 -2.50
CA ILE A 66 -5.80 -15.69 -1.49
C ILE A 66 -6.32 -16.93 -2.23
N LEU A 67 -5.95 -18.10 -1.75
CA LEU A 67 -6.40 -19.38 -2.30
C LEU A 67 -7.51 -19.91 -1.41
N THR A 68 -8.74 -19.93 -1.92
CA THR A 68 -9.93 -20.41 -1.21
C THR A 68 -10.40 -21.72 -1.82
N SER A 69 -10.74 -22.72 -1.01
CA SER A 69 -11.24 -23.99 -1.53
C SER A 69 -12.58 -23.79 -2.26
N VAL A 70 -12.72 -24.33 -3.47
CA VAL A 70 -13.97 -24.27 -4.25
C VAL A 70 -15.09 -25.10 -3.59
N SER A 71 -14.73 -26.20 -2.91
CA SER A 71 -15.71 -27.03 -2.20
C SER A 71 -16.21 -26.42 -0.89
N ASP A 72 -15.42 -25.55 -0.26
CA ASP A 72 -15.82 -24.82 0.96
C ASP A 72 -15.19 -23.43 0.96
N ASN A 73 -15.99 -22.42 0.61
CA ASN A 73 -15.57 -21.01 0.53
C ASN A 73 -15.08 -20.42 1.87
N ASN A 74 -15.24 -21.15 2.98
CA ASN A 74 -14.67 -20.76 4.26
C ASN A 74 -13.22 -21.19 4.39
N ILE A 75 -12.78 -22.24 3.70
CA ILE A 75 -11.45 -22.83 3.83
C ILE A 75 -10.45 -22.08 2.93
N ARG A 76 -9.36 -21.60 3.52
CA ARG A 76 -8.29 -20.88 2.82
C ARG A 76 -6.93 -21.49 3.11
N LEU A 77 -6.04 -21.46 2.11
CA LEU A 77 -4.65 -21.84 2.30
C LEU A 77 -3.95 -20.78 3.17
N THR A 78 -3.16 -21.22 4.15
CA THR A 78 -2.36 -20.34 5.01
C THR A 78 -0.97 -20.91 5.19
N SER A 79 0.02 -20.04 5.39
CA SER A 79 1.36 -20.42 5.81
C SER A 79 1.58 -20.09 7.29
N THR A 80 2.57 -20.70 7.91
CA THR A 80 2.99 -20.42 9.30
C THR A 80 4.46 -20.04 9.36
N LYS A 81 4.85 -19.38 10.46
CA LYS A 81 6.27 -19.02 10.72
C LYS A 81 7.21 -20.23 10.74
N LYS A 82 6.69 -21.40 11.09
CA LYS A 82 7.46 -22.66 11.14
C LYS A 82 7.65 -23.30 9.77
N GLY A 83 7.07 -22.72 8.72
CA GLY A 83 7.11 -23.29 7.38
C GLY A 83 5.95 -24.23 7.07
N LEU A 84 5.05 -24.55 8.01
CA LEU A 84 3.90 -25.41 7.73
C LEU A 84 2.86 -24.66 6.89
N VAL A 85 2.28 -25.36 5.93
CA VAL A 85 1.12 -24.91 5.15
C VAL A 85 -0.10 -25.63 5.68
N ASP A 86 -1.14 -24.88 5.97
CA ASP A 86 -2.35 -25.36 6.62
C ASP A 86 -3.57 -24.72 5.97
N ILE A 87 -4.75 -25.08 6.45
CA ILE A 87 -5.99 -24.40 6.13
C ILE A 87 -6.53 -23.59 7.31
N THR A 88 -7.22 -22.50 7.00
CA THR A 88 -7.91 -21.69 8.00
C THR A 88 -9.26 -21.22 7.50
N SER A 89 -10.19 -20.99 8.45
CA SER A 89 -11.45 -20.32 8.17
C SER A 89 -11.37 -18.79 8.26
N SER A 90 -10.28 -18.27 8.81
CA SER A 90 -10.03 -16.84 8.93
C SER A 90 -9.57 -16.22 7.61
N ARG A 91 -9.67 -14.89 7.53
CA ARG A 91 -9.03 -14.06 6.49
C ARG A 91 -8.10 -13.09 7.18
N GLY A 92 -6.86 -13.00 6.72
CA GLY A 92 -5.80 -12.15 7.27
C GLY A 92 -4.57 -12.16 6.36
N ASP A 93 -3.44 -11.72 6.91
CA ASP A 93 -2.19 -11.61 6.15
C ASP A 93 -1.44 -12.93 6.00
N LYS A 94 -1.81 -13.97 6.76
CA LYS A 94 -1.13 -15.29 6.72
C LYS A 94 -1.59 -16.13 5.53
N GLU A 95 -2.74 -15.77 4.99
CA GLU A 95 -3.44 -16.38 3.87
C GLU A 95 -3.02 -15.76 2.51
N LEU A 96 -2.12 -14.77 2.53
CA LEU A 96 -1.64 -14.06 1.35
C LEU A 96 -0.42 -14.74 0.75
N PHE A 97 -0.50 -15.04 -0.54
CA PHE A 97 0.61 -15.53 -1.35
C PHE A 97 0.90 -14.54 -2.48
N LEU A 98 2.16 -14.41 -2.84
CA LEU A 98 2.62 -13.75 -4.06
C LEU A 98 2.71 -14.80 -5.16
N LEU A 99 2.19 -14.47 -6.34
CA LEU A 99 2.35 -15.28 -7.56
C LEU A 99 3.49 -14.69 -8.38
N ILE A 100 4.63 -15.38 -8.41
CA ILE A 100 5.82 -14.93 -9.14
C ILE A 100 5.93 -15.79 -10.41
N PRO A 101 5.74 -15.23 -11.62
CA PRO A 101 5.89 -15.99 -12.86
C PRO A 101 7.28 -16.64 -12.93
N ALA A 102 7.34 -17.93 -13.25
CA ALA A 102 8.62 -18.57 -13.50
C ALA A 102 9.10 -18.17 -14.90
N VAL A 103 10.17 -17.38 -14.97
CA VAL A 103 10.82 -17.01 -16.24
C VAL A 103 11.24 -18.28 -16.98
N LYS A 104 10.75 -18.46 -18.20
CA LYS A 104 11.22 -19.55 -19.07
C LYS A 104 12.50 -19.09 -19.74
N THR A 105 13.61 -19.77 -19.48
CA THR A 105 14.82 -19.58 -20.28
C THR A 105 14.53 -20.00 -21.72
N CYS A 106 14.50 -19.05 -22.64
CA CYS A 106 13.95 -19.13 -23.99
C CYS A 106 14.70 -20.03 -25.00
N ASN A 107 15.35 -21.12 -24.56
CA ASN A 107 16.13 -21.96 -25.49
C ASN A 107 15.29 -22.99 -26.27
N ASP A 108 14.00 -23.15 -25.97
CA ASP A 108 13.11 -24.08 -26.68
C ASP A 108 12.19 -23.32 -27.65
N GLU A 109 12.71 -22.96 -28.83
CA GLU A 109 11.98 -22.27 -29.93
C GLU A 109 10.84 -23.12 -30.57
N GLY A 110 10.52 -24.30 -30.02
CA GLY A 110 9.73 -25.32 -30.72
C GLY A 110 8.21 -25.22 -30.68
N ASP A 111 7.58 -24.53 -29.72
CA ASP A 111 6.11 -24.65 -29.57
C ASP A 111 5.43 -23.46 -28.86
N ALA A 112 5.34 -22.32 -29.55
CA ALA A 112 4.75 -21.09 -29.02
C ALA A 112 3.24 -21.17 -28.65
N LYS A 113 2.55 -22.29 -28.93
CA LYS A 113 1.08 -22.41 -28.78
C LYS A 113 0.60 -22.99 -27.44
N LYS A 114 1.48 -23.46 -26.56
CA LYS A 114 1.11 -23.96 -25.22
C LYS A 114 2.02 -23.38 -24.14
N LYS A 115 2.05 -22.06 -24.01
CA LYS A 115 2.62 -21.44 -22.80
C LYS A 115 1.69 -21.79 -21.63
N LYS A 116 2.02 -22.87 -20.91
CA LYS A 116 1.50 -23.08 -19.56
C LYS A 116 2.10 -22.00 -18.66
N ASP A 117 1.25 -21.36 -17.87
CA ASP A 117 1.64 -20.37 -16.88
C ASP A 117 2.15 -21.09 -15.62
N VAL A 118 3.46 -20.98 -15.40
CA VAL A 118 4.17 -21.57 -14.27
C VAL A 118 4.50 -20.45 -13.30
N TYR A 119 4.30 -20.67 -12.00
CA TYR A 119 4.51 -19.68 -10.96
C TYR A 119 5.28 -20.27 -9.78
N TYR A 120 5.98 -19.43 -9.05
CA TYR A 120 6.37 -19.67 -7.67
C TYR A 120 5.32 -19.04 -6.76
N LEU A 121 4.93 -19.76 -5.71
CA LEU A 121 4.07 -19.22 -4.66
C LEU A 121 4.92 -18.87 -3.44
N LYS A 122 4.91 -17.60 -3.06
CA LYS A 122 5.68 -17.10 -1.92
C LYS A 122 4.74 -16.54 -0.86
N SER A 123 4.79 -17.10 0.33
CA SER A 123 4.05 -16.61 1.50
C SER A 123 4.42 -15.15 1.76
N TYR A 124 3.44 -14.25 1.62
CA TYR A 124 3.67 -12.80 1.72
C TYR A 124 4.19 -12.43 3.10
N LYS A 125 3.57 -12.96 4.16
CA LYS A 125 3.93 -12.63 5.54
C LYS A 125 5.27 -13.20 5.98
N PHE A 126 5.60 -14.41 5.55
CA PHE A 126 6.78 -15.13 6.06
C PHE A 126 7.97 -15.07 5.11
N ASN A 127 7.80 -14.54 3.90
CA ASN A 127 8.84 -14.48 2.87
C ASN A 127 9.43 -15.89 2.60
N ARG A 128 8.57 -16.89 2.44
CA ARG A 128 8.93 -18.31 2.24
C ARG A 128 8.22 -18.87 1.02
N TYR A 129 8.89 -19.72 0.27
CA TYR A 129 8.37 -20.31 -0.96
C TYR A 129 7.69 -21.63 -0.70
N LEU A 130 6.58 -21.87 -1.38
CA LEU A 130 5.84 -23.11 -1.31
C LEU A 130 6.65 -24.25 -1.95
N THR A 131 6.71 -25.38 -1.26
CA THR A 131 7.39 -26.60 -1.72
C THR A 131 6.61 -27.83 -1.27
N SER A 132 6.89 -28.97 -1.86
CA SER A 132 6.29 -30.24 -1.48
C SER A 132 7.31 -31.37 -1.43
N ASP A 133 7.06 -32.27 -0.49
CA ASP A 133 7.84 -33.49 -0.29
C ASP A 133 7.20 -34.63 -1.10
N SER A 134 7.99 -35.23 -1.99
CA SER A 134 7.53 -36.28 -2.90
C SER A 134 7.21 -37.61 -2.22
N GLU A 135 7.84 -37.90 -1.07
CA GLU A 135 7.67 -39.18 -0.38
C GLU A 135 6.45 -39.16 0.53
N THR A 136 6.25 -38.05 1.23
CA THR A 136 5.17 -37.86 2.21
C THR A 136 3.93 -37.21 1.60
N GLY A 137 4.09 -36.49 0.48
CA GLY A 137 3.06 -35.64 -0.10
C GLY A 137 2.76 -34.38 0.73
N GLU A 138 3.56 -34.07 1.74
CA GLU A 138 3.37 -32.90 2.60
C GLU A 138 3.74 -31.62 1.84
N VAL A 139 2.87 -30.61 1.92
CA VAL A 139 3.12 -29.27 1.37
C VAL A 139 3.61 -28.37 2.51
N SER A 140 4.75 -27.73 2.30
CA SER A 140 5.36 -26.82 3.28
C SER A 140 5.89 -25.57 2.59
N THR A 141 6.53 -24.68 3.36
CA THR A 141 7.19 -23.48 2.85
C THR A 141 8.63 -23.44 3.33
N VAL A 142 9.55 -23.20 2.42
CA VAL A 142 11.00 -23.12 2.66
C VAL A 142 11.47 -21.68 2.59
N LYS A 143 12.43 -21.33 3.45
CA LYS A 143 13.14 -20.07 3.31
C LYS A 143 14.29 -20.35 2.34
N ILE A 144 14.30 -19.66 1.20
CA ILE A 144 15.50 -19.61 0.38
C ILE A 144 16.47 -18.69 1.12
N SER A 145 17.51 -19.27 1.71
CA SER A 145 18.70 -18.50 2.05
C SER A 145 19.49 -18.32 0.76
N ALA A 146 19.86 -17.08 0.41
CA ALA A 146 20.91 -16.86 -0.57
C ALA A 146 22.16 -17.59 -0.06
N GLU A 147 22.45 -18.77 -0.62
CA GLU A 147 23.63 -19.53 -0.26
C GLU A 147 24.84 -18.79 -0.81
N ILE A 148 25.52 -18.07 0.06
CA ILE A 148 26.84 -17.53 -0.26
C ILE A 148 27.80 -18.69 -0.31
N ASN A 149 28.24 -19.04 -1.52
CA ASN A 149 29.35 -19.94 -1.78
C ASN A 149 30.68 -19.36 -1.25
N ASN A 150 30.83 -19.27 0.06
CA ASN A 150 32.13 -19.08 0.70
C ASN A 150 32.74 -20.45 0.99
N ASN A 151 33.08 -21.17 -0.07
CA ASN A 151 33.92 -22.37 0.06
C ASN A 151 35.39 -21.94 0.09
N VAL A 152 35.81 -21.26 1.15
CA VAL A 152 37.23 -21.10 1.49
C VAL A 152 37.57 -22.28 2.41
N GLN A 153 38.15 -23.29 1.79
CA GLN A 153 38.64 -24.50 2.42
C GLN A 153 39.96 -24.20 3.13
N ASN A 154 39.90 -23.61 4.32
CA ASN A 154 41.07 -23.49 5.19
C ASN A 154 41.11 -24.71 6.13
N ASN A 155 41.92 -25.70 5.73
CA ASN A 155 42.61 -26.53 6.70
C ASN A 155 43.60 -25.62 7.43
N ASP A 156 43.51 -25.56 8.75
CA ASP A 156 44.63 -25.91 9.64
C ASP A 156 44.18 -25.82 11.10
N GLU A 157 44.66 -26.80 11.85
CA GLU A 157 44.35 -27.11 13.24
C GLU A 157 45.02 -26.12 14.22
N GLU A 158 44.35 -25.93 15.36
CA GLU A 158 44.90 -25.63 16.69
C GLU A 158 45.82 -24.40 16.88
N GLU A 159 45.29 -23.32 17.48
CA GLU A 159 45.67 -22.80 18.81
C GLU A 159 45.04 -21.40 19.07
N GLU A 160 44.89 -21.07 20.36
CA GLU A 160 44.60 -19.74 20.94
C GLU A 160 43.13 -19.27 21.09
N GLU A 161 42.51 -19.77 22.16
CA GLU A 161 41.42 -19.10 22.87
C GLU A 161 41.89 -17.84 23.62
N GLU A 162 42.21 -16.75 22.92
CA GLU A 162 42.15 -15.40 23.53
C GLU A 162 41.82 -14.25 22.55
N GLU A 163 41.67 -14.53 21.24
CA GLU A 163 41.27 -13.52 20.22
C GLU A 163 39.75 -13.42 19.94
N LYS A 164 38.91 -14.20 20.63
CA LYS A 164 37.45 -14.32 20.39
C LYS A 164 36.60 -13.05 20.63
N LYS A 165 37.19 -11.91 21.02
CA LYS A 165 36.47 -10.63 21.18
C LYS A 165 36.68 -9.62 20.06
N LYS A 166 37.67 -9.80 19.18
CA LYS A 166 37.82 -8.97 17.97
C LYS A 166 37.10 -9.55 16.75
N ASP A 167 36.82 -10.85 16.77
CA ASP A 167 36.33 -11.56 15.58
C ASP A 167 34.81 -11.58 15.42
N TRP A 168 34.04 -11.27 16.47
CA TRP A 168 32.58 -11.20 16.34
C TRP A 168 32.12 -9.99 15.49
N VAL A 169 32.94 -8.93 15.42
CA VAL A 169 32.66 -7.77 14.56
C VAL A 169 33.00 -8.07 13.10
N ALA A 170 34.08 -8.82 12.83
CA ALA A 170 34.42 -9.29 11.48
C ALA A 170 33.46 -10.38 10.99
N ALA A 171 33.02 -11.29 11.87
CA ALA A 171 32.00 -12.29 11.57
C ALA A 171 30.59 -11.69 11.45
N ALA A 172 30.27 -10.63 12.21
CA ALA A 172 29.03 -9.86 12.01
C ALA A 172 29.08 -9.03 10.72
N LYS A 173 30.26 -8.51 10.34
CA LYS A 173 30.52 -7.79 9.09
C LYS A 173 30.40 -8.72 7.87
N ALA A 174 31.02 -9.89 7.89
CA ALA A 174 30.88 -10.91 6.85
C ALA A 174 29.44 -11.45 6.74
N LYS A 175 28.70 -11.49 7.87
CA LYS A 175 27.28 -11.90 7.90
C LYS A 175 26.31 -10.79 7.45
N ALA A 176 26.72 -9.52 7.51
CA ALA A 176 25.98 -8.38 6.97
C ALA A 176 26.26 -8.16 5.48
N GLU A 177 27.52 -8.31 5.04
CA GLU A 177 27.92 -8.30 3.62
C GLU A 177 27.34 -9.48 2.84
N SER A 178 27.04 -10.59 3.54
CA SER A 178 26.43 -11.80 2.97
C SER A 178 24.91 -11.75 2.80
N ALA A 179 24.23 -10.69 3.24
CA ALA A 179 22.78 -10.56 3.16
C ALA A 179 22.27 -9.81 1.91
N LEU A 180 23.16 -9.51 0.95
CA LEU A 180 22.99 -8.44 -0.04
C LEU A 180 23.16 -8.88 -1.52
N ALA A 181 22.67 -10.07 -1.91
CA ALA A 181 22.66 -10.46 -3.33
C ALA A 181 21.27 -10.94 -3.80
N ASP A 182 20.81 -10.30 -4.88
CA ASP A 182 19.83 -10.71 -5.91
C ASP A 182 18.54 -11.44 -5.47
N ASN A 183 17.36 -10.82 -5.66
CA ASN A 183 16.06 -11.38 -5.24
C ASN A 183 15.10 -11.76 -6.37
N SER A 184 15.56 -11.89 -7.61
CA SER A 184 14.99 -12.89 -8.51
C SER A 184 15.93 -14.09 -8.49
N PRO A 185 15.68 -15.11 -7.65
CA PRO A 185 16.60 -16.23 -7.56
C PRO A 185 16.77 -16.86 -8.95
N THR A 186 18.01 -16.98 -9.40
CA THR A 186 18.34 -17.82 -10.55
C THR A 186 17.87 -19.26 -10.27
N LYS A 187 17.67 -20.08 -11.30
CA LYS A 187 17.26 -21.49 -11.12
C LYS A 187 18.17 -22.25 -10.12
N SER A 188 19.44 -21.84 -10.00
CA SER A 188 20.40 -22.33 -9.00
C SER A 188 20.14 -21.84 -7.57
N GLU A 189 19.64 -20.62 -7.39
CA GLU A 189 19.40 -19.99 -6.07
C GLU A 189 18.05 -20.35 -5.47
N LEU A 190 17.06 -20.75 -6.29
CA LEU A 190 15.77 -21.20 -5.77
C LEU A 190 15.85 -22.48 -4.94
N GLY A 191 16.95 -23.24 -5.03
CA GLY A 191 17.16 -24.47 -4.24
C GLY A 191 15.95 -25.40 -4.28
N ASP A 192 15.38 -25.68 -3.10
CA ASP A 192 14.22 -26.55 -2.91
C ASP A 192 12.85 -25.89 -3.18
N ALA A 193 12.82 -24.61 -3.60
CA ALA A 193 11.56 -23.95 -3.94
C ALA A 193 10.98 -24.54 -5.22
N GLU A 194 9.70 -24.85 -5.14
CA GLU A 194 9.02 -25.58 -6.18
C GLU A 194 8.24 -24.66 -7.11
N GLN A 195 8.25 -25.02 -8.40
CA GLN A 195 7.38 -24.42 -9.41
C GLN A 195 5.99 -25.05 -9.36
N TRP A 196 4.97 -24.21 -9.49
CA TRP A 196 3.57 -24.59 -9.44
C TRP A 196 2.87 -24.14 -10.71
N LEU A 197 2.07 -25.03 -11.28
CA LEU A 197 1.21 -24.75 -12.42
C LEU A 197 -0.17 -24.37 -11.91
N LEU A 198 -0.70 -23.25 -12.40
CA LEU A 198 -2.08 -22.88 -12.19
C LEU A 198 -2.92 -23.36 -13.37
N MET A 199 -3.68 -24.44 -13.18
CA MET A 199 -4.47 -25.06 -14.24
C MET A 199 -5.96 -24.83 -14.00
N HIS A 200 -6.70 -24.33 -15.00
CA HIS A 200 -8.15 -24.21 -14.87
C HIS A 200 -8.79 -25.57 -14.58
N SER A 201 -9.60 -25.63 -13.51
CA SER A 201 -10.36 -26.81 -13.15
C SER A 201 -11.66 -26.86 -13.95
N PRO A 202 -12.09 -28.04 -14.45
CA PRO A 202 -13.39 -28.21 -15.08
C PRO A 202 -14.56 -28.00 -14.10
N HIS A 203 -14.27 -27.94 -12.80
CA HIS A 203 -15.24 -27.72 -11.73
C HIS A 203 -15.35 -26.24 -11.31
N GLY A 204 -14.62 -25.34 -11.96
CA GLY A 204 -14.44 -23.95 -11.53
C GLY A 204 -13.19 -23.76 -10.67
N GLY A 205 -12.63 -22.56 -10.69
CA GLY A 205 -11.35 -22.25 -10.05
C GLY A 205 -10.14 -22.86 -10.77
N HIS A 206 -9.12 -23.22 -9.98
CA HIS A 206 -7.83 -23.67 -10.47
C HIS A 206 -7.27 -24.84 -9.63
N PHE A 207 -6.59 -25.77 -10.27
CA PHE A 207 -5.68 -26.70 -9.64
C PHE A 207 -4.31 -26.04 -9.47
N LEU A 208 -3.67 -26.26 -8.32
CA LEU A 208 -2.29 -25.85 -8.04
C LEU A 208 -1.42 -27.10 -8.12
N VAL A 209 -0.87 -27.35 -9.31
CA VAL A 209 -0.14 -28.58 -9.61
C VAL A 209 1.35 -28.36 -9.41
N SER A 210 1.95 -29.16 -8.54
CA SER A 210 3.40 -29.22 -8.36
C SER A 210 4.05 -29.66 -9.68
N VAL A 211 4.99 -28.87 -10.21
CA VAL A 211 5.71 -29.23 -11.45
C VAL A 211 6.62 -30.43 -11.23
N LYS A 212 7.18 -30.58 -10.02
CA LYS A 212 8.13 -31.66 -9.69
C LYS A 212 7.42 -33.01 -9.55
N ASN A 213 6.27 -33.03 -8.87
CA ASN A 213 5.55 -34.25 -8.51
C ASN A 213 4.36 -34.53 -9.42
N GLU A 214 3.93 -33.55 -10.23
CA GLU A 214 2.74 -33.63 -11.09
C GLU A 214 1.44 -33.90 -10.30
N LEU A 215 1.42 -33.52 -9.02
CA LEU A 215 0.28 -33.69 -8.12
C LEU A 215 -0.31 -32.35 -7.72
N ASN A 216 -1.61 -32.34 -7.44
CA ASN A 216 -2.34 -31.15 -7.06
C ASN A 216 -2.32 -30.94 -5.54
N ILE A 217 -2.28 -29.68 -5.11
CA ILE A 217 -2.54 -29.32 -3.70
C ILE A 217 -4.02 -29.57 -3.41
N ALA A 218 -4.29 -30.42 -2.42
CA ALA A 218 -5.65 -30.72 -1.99
C ALA A 218 -5.78 -30.62 -0.47
N THR A 219 -7.00 -30.34 -0.01
CA THR A 219 -7.34 -30.53 1.40
C THR A 219 -7.48 -32.03 1.69
N CYS A 220 -6.79 -32.49 2.72
CA CYS A 220 -6.82 -33.86 3.18
C CYS A 220 -7.33 -33.91 4.62
N SER A 221 -8.50 -34.52 4.82
CA SER A 221 -8.98 -34.84 6.17
C SER A 221 -8.40 -36.18 6.61
N ARG A 222 -7.41 -36.17 7.49
CA ARG A 222 -6.87 -37.40 8.08
C ARG A 222 -7.58 -37.67 9.40
N THR A 223 -8.32 -38.77 9.49
CA THR A 223 -8.88 -39.23 10.77
C THR A 223 -7.86 -40.14 11.46
N VAL A 224 -7.31 -39.71 12.59
CA VAL A 224 -6.40 -40.50 13.43
C VAL A 224 -7.10 -40.81 14.75
N ASN A 225 -6.92 -42.03 15.26
CA ASN A 225 -7.38 -42.36 16.61
C ASN A 225 -6.31 -41.91 17.62
N ASP A 226 -6.70 -41.14 18.63
CA ASP A 226 -5.79 -40.51 19.62
C ASP A 226 -5.20 -41.46 20.67
N GLY A 227 -5.25 -42.78 20.43
CA GLY A 227 -4.86 -43.79 21.42
C GLY A 227 -5.88 -44.01 22.55
N GLU A 228 -6.76 -43.04 22.84
CA GLU A 228 -7.93 -43.19 23.73
C GLU A 228 -9.17 -43.72 22.99
N GLY A 229 -9.03 -44.00 21.68
CA GLY A 229 -10.11 -44.47 20.83
C GLY A 229 -11.03 -43.36 20.32
N ARG A 230 -10.72 -42.08 20.57
CA ARG A 230 -11.45 -40.97 19.95
C ARG A 230 -10.89 -40.71 18.55
N ARG A 231 -11.78 -40.57 17.59
CA ARG A 231 -11.44 -40.17 16.22
C ARG A 231 -11.19 -38.67 16.19
N ILE A 232 -9.93 -38.26 16.03
CA ILE A 232 -9.55 -36.89 15.75
C ILE A 232 -9.40 -36.76 14.24
N THR A 233 -10.20 -35.89 13.61
CA THR A 233 -10.01 -35.53 12.20
C THR A 233 -9.15 -34.29 12.15
N THR A 234 -7.91 -34.43 11.67
CA THR A 234 -7.05 -33.28 11.37
C THR A 234 -7.15 -33.01 9.88
N ASN A 235 -7.53 -31.80 9.52
CA ASN A 235 -7.42 -31.35 8.15
C ASN A 235 -5.98 -30.87 7.94
N SER A 236 -5.33 -31.40 6.91
CA SER A 236 -3.98 -31.00 6.48
C SER A 236 -4.01 -30.73 4.98
N VAL A 237 -3.01 -30.02 4.50
CA VAL A 237 -2.79 -29.82 3.06
C VAL A 237 -1.81 -30.87 2.58
N GLY A 238 -2.12 -31.53 1.47
CA GLY A 238 -1.24 -32.53 0.89
C GLY A 238 -1.43 -32.66 -0.62
N LEU A 239 -0.52 -33.38 -1.25
CA LEU A 239 -0.58 -33.70 -2.67
C LEU A 239 -1.55 -34.86 -2.94
N LYS A 240 -2.41 -34.71 -3.94
CA LYS A 240 -3.30 -35.77 -4.45
C LYS A 240 -3.29 -35.79 -5.98
N GLY A 241 -3.58 -36.97 -6.54
CA GLY A 241 -3.58 -37.21 -7.99
C GLY A 241 -4.97 -37.23 -8.65
N GLU A 242 -6.06 -37.15 -7.87
CA GLU A 242 -7.42 -37.25 -8.41
C GLU A 242 -8.05 -35.86 -8.56
N ASN A 243 -8.07 -35.32 -9.78
CA ASN A 243 -8.66 -34.02 -10.11
C ASN A 243 -10.18 -33.94 -9.79
N SER A 244 -10.52 -33.74 -8.52
CA SER A 244 -11.89 -33.62 -8.02
C SER A 244 -12.19 -32.17 -7.61
N VAL A 245 -13.47 -31.87 -7.38
CA VAL A 245 -13.92 -30.53 -6.96
C VAL A 245 -13.23 -30.08 -5.66
N GLU A 246 -12.99 -31.01 -4.73
CA GLU A 246 -12.35 -30.77 -3.43
C GLU A 246 -10.89 -30.33 -3.54
N GLU A 247 -10.28 -30.50 -4.71
CA GLU A 247 -8.89 -30.14 -4.97
C GLU A 247 -8.78 -28.84 -5.80
N SER A 248 -9.90 -28.18 -6.08
CA SER A 248 -9.92 -26.91 -6.81
C SER A 248 -9.86 -25.73 -5.84
N TRP A 249 -9.09 -24.70 -6.23
CA TRP A 249 -8.91 -23.47 -5.49
C TRP A 249 -9.39 -22.27 -6.31
N ASP A 250 -10.23 -21.44 -5.71
CA ASP A 250 -10.49 -20.10 -6.21
C ASP A 250 -9.30 -19.19 -5.87
N VAL A 251 -8.80 -18.49 -6.89
CA VAL A 251 -7.63 -17.63 -6.79
C VAL A 251 -8.13 -16.19 -6.75
N GLU A 252 -8.37 -15.69 -5.55
CA GLU A 252 -8.80 -14.32 -5.35
C GLU A 252 -7.57 -13.41 -5.36
N PHE A 253 -7.35 -12.68 -6.45
CA PHE A 253 -6.38 -11.59 -6.44
C PHE A 253 -6.82 -10.53 -5.42
N VAL A 254 -5.87 -10.08 -4.61
CA VAL A 254 -6.06 -8.98 -3.66
C VAL A 254 -5.10 -7.84 -3.94
N SER A 255 -4.23 -7.97 -4.93
CA SER A 255 -3.59 -6.83 -5.57
C SER A 255 -4.65 -6.00 -6.31
N GLY A 256 -4.45 -4.70 -6.31
CA GLY A 256 -5.37 -3.78 -6.96
C GLY A 256 -4.92 -2.35 -6.72
N GLU A 257 -5.42 -1.45 -7.54
CA GLU A 257 -5.14 -0.03 -7.39
C GLU A 257 -5.89 0.53 -6.20
N LEU A 258 -5.20 1.35 -5.42
CA LEU A 258 -5.78 2.07 -4.31
C LEU A 258 -6.14 3.48 -4.75
N CYS A 259 -7.44 3.81 -4.71
CA CYS A 259 -7.96 5.10 -5.11
C CYS A 259 -8.83 5.72 -4.02
N PHE A 260 -8.79 7.04 -3.95
CA PHE A 260 -9.90 7.83 -3.44
C PHE A 260 -10.97 7.93 -4.53
N MET A 261 -12.23 7.72 -4.15
CA MET A 261 -13.37 7.82 -5.06
C MET A 261 -14.16 9.08 -4.72
N SER A 262 -14.04 10.08 -5.57
CA SER A 262 -14.63 11.40 -5.38
C SER A 262 -15.69 11.67 -6.44
N SER A 263 -16.82 12.27 -6.08
CA SER A 263 -17.82 12.71 -7.06
C SER A 263 -17.24 13.86 -7.88
N SER A 264 -17.40 13.82 -9.20
CA SER A 264 -16.98 14.94 -10.05
C SER A 264 -17.68 16.24 -9.62
N PRO A 265 -16.99 17.39 -9.56
CA PRO A 265 -17.62 18.67 -9.26
C PRO A 265 -18.67 18.97 -10.32
N SER A 266 -19.92 19.21 -9.91
CA SER A 266 -20.98 19.52 -10.86
C SER A 266 -20.72 20.88 -11.48
N THR A 267 -20.81 20.99 -12.80
CA THR A 267 -20.60 22.26 -13.52
C THR A 267 -21.58 23.37 -13.12
N SER A 268 -22.75 23.00 -12.59
CA SER A 268 -23.86 23.91 -12.33
C SER A 268 -24.07 24.30 -10.86
N SER A 269 -23.33 23.73 -9.91
CA SER A 269 -23.51 24.06 -8.49
C SER A 269 -22.18 24.09 -7.75
N GLU A 270 -22.01 25.06 -6.84
CA GLU A 270 -20.88 25.14 -5.89
C GLU A 270 -20.85 23.98 -4.88
N GLU A 271 -21.42 22.82 -5.22
CA GLU A 271 -21.28 21.64 -4.39
C GLU A 271 -19.83 21.17 -4.39
N SER A 272 -19.23 21.19 -3.21
CA SER A 272 -17.92 20.60 -2.95
C SER A 272 -17.91 19.13 -3.38
N THR A 273 -16.83 18.71 -4.04
CA THR A 273 -16.46 17.30 -4.26
C THR A 273 -16.71 16.46 -3.00
N LYS A 274 -17.47 15.37 -3.13
CA LYS A 274 -17.73 14.43 -2.03
C LYS A 274 -17.06 13.09 -2.30
N GLN A 275 -16.36 12.56 -1.31
CA GLN A 275 -15.70 11.28 -1.35
C GLN A 275 -16.57 10.18 -0.74
N ILE A 276 -16.52 8.99 -1.33
CA ILE A 276 -17.16 7.79 -0.77
C ILE A 276 -16.36 7.31 0.46
N ARG A 277 -17.06 7.16 1.58
CA ARG A 277 -16.53 6.66 2.84
C ARG A 277 -17.28 5.41 3.30
N CYS A 278 -16.56 4.52 3.98
CA CYS A 278 -17.11 3.39 4.71
C CYS A 278 -16.80 3.53 6.20
N ASP A 279 -17.78 3.41 7.07
CA ASP A 279 -17.51 3.36 8.52
C ASP A 279 -17.05 1.96 8.96
N LEU A 280 -16.68 1.80 10.25
CA LEU A 280 -16.19 0.53 10.80
C LEU A 280 -17.22 -0.62 10.76
N VAL A 281 -18.49 -0.31 10.52
CA VAL A 281 -19.60 -1.29 10.46
C VAL A 281 -19.94 -1.64 9.01
N GLY A 282 -19.36 -0.95 8.04
CA GLY A 282 -19.66 -1.13 6.62
C GLY A 282 -20.68 -0.12 6.08
N ASN A 283 -21.13 0.88 6.86
CA ASN A 283 -22.08 1.85 6.34
C ASN A 283 -21.39 2.83 5.38
N MET A 284 -21.96 2.98 4.19
CA MET A 284 -21.46 3.92 3.18
C MET A 284 -22.04 5.31 3.42
N THR A 285 -21.18 6.32 3.35
CA THR A 285 -21.55 7.73 3.43
C THR A 285 -20.74 8.54 2.42
N LEU A 286 -21.22 9.73 2.09
CA LEU A 286 -20.48 10.71 1.29
C LEU A 286 -20.00 11.84 2.19
N THR A 287 -18.73 12.22 2.06
CA THR A 287 -18.11 13.26 2.89
C THR A 287 -17.36 14.28 2.02
N SER A 288 -17.44 15.57 2.34
CA SER A 288 -16.58 16.59 1.73
C SER A 288 -15.20 16.65 2.36
N ASP A 289 -14.99 15.94 3.48
CA ASP A 289 -13.71 15.89 4.17
C ASP A 289 -12.71 14.98 3.43
N LYS A 290 -11.75 15.61 2.75
CA LYS A 290 -10.62 14.95 2.08
C LYS A 290 -9.59 14.36 3.06
N ARG A 291 -9.71 14.63 4.36
CA ARG A 291 -8.85 14.05 5.41
C ARG A 291 -9.31 12.64 5.82
N GLY A 292 -10.29 12.09 5.10
CA GLY A 292 -10.81 10.75 5.29
C GLY A 292 -9.78 9.66 5.00
N TRP A 293 -9.89 8.55 5.74
CA TRP A 293 -8.99 7.41 5.60
C TRP A 293 -9.49 6.41 4.55
N GLU A 294 -10.68 6.65 4.00
CA GLU A 294 -11.32 5.65 3.15
C GLU A 294 -10.69 5.64 1.76
N VAL A 295 -9.94 4.58 1.54
CA VAL A 295 -9.32 4.22 0.29
C VAL A 295 -10.02 2.98 -0.23
N TRP A 296 -10.26 2.94 -1.53
CA TRP A 296 -10.90 1.82 -2.20
C TRP A 296 -9.88 1.11 -3.08
N ARG A 297 -9.85 -0.22 -3.00
CA ARG A 297 -9.04 -1.09 -3.82
C ARG A 297 -9.85 -1.60 -5.00
N PHE A 298 -9.39 -1.33 -6.21
CA PHE A 298 -9.95 -1.86 -7.46
C PHE A 298 -9.23 -3.16 -7.78
N VAL A 299 -9.89 -4.28 -7.51
CA VAL A 299 -9.38 -5.64 -7.72
C VAL A 299 -9.90 -6.15 -9.05
N GLU A 300 -9.02 -6.50 -9.99
CA GLU A 300 -9.43 -7.04 -11.28
C GLU A 300 -9.98 -8.46 -11.13
N MET A 301 -11.12 -8.73 -11.78
CA MET A 301 -11.80 -10.03 -11.79
C MET A 301 -11.76 -10.71 -13.17
N GLY A 302 -10.98 -10.16 -14.10
CA GLY A 302 -10.91 -10.56 -15.51
C GLY A 302 -12.06 -10.00 -16.36
N GLY A 303 -11.90 -10.07 -17.68
CA GLY A 303 -12.93 -9.63 -18.63
C GLY A 303 -13.29 -8.14 -18.54
N GLY A 304 -12.37 -7.30 -18.04
CA GLY A 304 -12.60 -5.86 -17.81
C GLY A 304 -13.50 -5.53 -16.61
N LYS A 305 -13.73 -6.52 -15.74
CA LYS A 305 -14.51 -6.35 -14.51
C LYS A 305 -13.59 -6.11 -13.32
N VAL A 306 -14.10 -5.36 -12.35
CA VAL A 306 -13.44 -5.06 -11.09
C VAL A 306 -14.37 -5.28 -9.90
N ARG A 307 -13.79 -5.65 -8.76
CA ARG A 307 -14.41 -5.59 -7.45
C ARG A 307 -13.83 -4.39 -6.70
N ILE A 308 -14.69 -3.58 -6.09
CA ILE A 308 -14.27 -2.37 -5.36
C ILE A 308 -14.30 -2.67 -3.86
N VAL A 309 -13.13 -2.87 -3.25
CA VAL A 309 -12.95 -3.34 -1.87
C VAL A 309 -12.51 -2.19 -0.97
N SER A 310 -13.05 -2.06 0.23
CA SER A 310 -12.53 -1.12 1.22
C SER A 310 -11.11 -1.53 1.64
N TRP A 311 -10.11 -0.67 1.41
CA TRP A 311 -8.73 -0.89 1.85
C TRP A 311 -8.66 -1.02 3.38
N MET A 312 -9.40 -0.16 4.07
CA MET A 312 -9.37 -0.03 5.52
C MET A 312 -9.86 -1.29 6.22
N HIS A 313 -10.93 -1.91 5.70
CA HIS A 313 -11.52 -3.07 6.34
C HIS A 313 -11.02 -4.39 5.73
N SER A 314 -10.62 -4.38 4.45
CA SER A 314 -10.22 -5.54 3.64
C SER A 314 -11.25 -6.69 3.61
N GLN A 315 -12.43 -6.48 4.18
CA GLN A 315 -13.51 -7.46 4.35
C GLN A 315 -14.81 -7.00 3.68
N PHE A 316 -14.92 -5.72 3.33
CA PHE A 316 -16.11 -5.15 2.73
C PHE A 316 -15.83 -4.75 1.28
N CYS A 317 -16.76 -5.03 0.37
CA CYS A 317 -16.77 -4.51 -0.99
C CYS A 317 -18.06 -3.75 -1.27
N ILE A 318 -18.01 -2.83 -2.24
CA ILE A 318 -19.20 -2.13 -2.75
C ILE A 318 -19.99 -3.12 -3.63
N ALA A 319 -21.27 -3.27 -3.34
CA ALA A 319 -22.17 -4.11 -4.12
C ALA A 319 -23.49 -3.41 -4.41
N CYS A 320 -24.16 -3.86 -5.47
CA CYS A 320 -25.47 -3.41 -5.89
C CYS A 320 -26.43 -4.60 -5.96
N ASN A 321 -27.59 -4.48 -5.30
CA ASN A 321 -28.64 -5.48 -5.44
C ASN A 321 -29.39 -5.32 -6.79
N HIS A 322 -30.28 -6.25 -7.12
CA HIS A 322 -31.09 -6.20 -8.34
C HIS A 322 -32.00 -4.97 -8.45
N GLU A 323 -32.32 -4.30 -7.34
CA GLU A 323 -33.15 -3.08 -7.31
C GLU A 323 -32.34 -1.81 -7.62
N GLY A 324 -31.01 -1.88 -7.64
CA GLY A 324 -30.13 -0.72 -7.82
C GLY A 324 -29.67 -0.06 -6.51
N LYS A 325 -29.95 -0.68 -5.36
CA LYS A 325 -29.50 -0.18 -4.06
C LYS A 325 -28.05 -0.58 -3.84
N VAL A 326 -27.22 0.42 -3.53
CA VAL A 326 -25.79 0.26 -3.27
C VAL A 326 -25.55 0.18 -1.76
N SER A 327 -24.74 -0.77 -1.34
CA SER A 327 -24.29 -0.95 0.04
C SER A 327 -22.92 -1.61 0.07
N THR A 328 -22.23 -1.59 1.21
CA THR A 328 -21.13 -2.55 1.38
C THR A 328 -21.65 -3.89 1.88
N ILE A 329 -20.96 -4.94 1.47
CA ILE A 329 -21.21 -6.31 1.91
C ILE A 329 -19.88 -7.01 2.20
N GLY A 330 -19.93 -8.10 2.98
CA GLY A 330 -18.74 -8.93 3.18
C GLY A 330 -18.28 -9.55 1.86
N ILE A 331 -16.97 -9.57 1.59
CA ILE A 331 -16.41 -10.25 0.42
C ILE A 331 -16.83 -11.72 0.44
N GLY A 332 -17.29 -12.24 -0.69
CA GLY A 332 -17.80 -13.61 -0.83
C GLY A 332 -19.22 -13.82 -0.29
N LYS A 333 -19.89 -12.78 0.22
CA LYS A 333 -21.30 -12.81 0.62
C LYS A 333 -22.25 -12.22 -0.43
N ALA A 334 -21.71 -11.75 -1.54
CA ALA A 334 -22.49 -11.21 -2.64
C ALA A 334 -23.25 -12.33 -3.35
N GLU A 335 -24.46 -12.03 -3.81
CA GLU A 335 -25.03 -12.81 -4.91
C GLU A 335 -24.14 -12.64 -6.16
N GLU A 336 -24.13 -13.63 -7.03
CA GLU A 336 -23.23 -13.68 -8.18
C GLU A 336 -23.34 -12.39 -9.03
N GLY A 337 -22.20 -11.70 -9.22
CA GLY A 337 -22.08 -10.47 -10.00
C GLY A 337 -22.54 -9.18 -9.30
N CYS A 338 -23.10 -9.24 -8.09
CA CYS A 338 -23.57 -8.04 -7.38
C CYS A 338 -22.44 -7.12 -6.90
N ASP A 339 -21.25 -7.67 -6.69
CA ASP A 339 -20.03 -6.94 -6.32
C ASP A 339 -19.06 -6.74 -7.50
N GLU A 340 -19.49 -7.10 -8.71
CA GLU A 340 -18.74 -6.90 -9.95
C GLU A 340 -19.17 -5.60 -10.65
N TRP A 341 -18.17 -4.83 -11.06
CA TRP A 341 -18.33 -3.53 -11.71
C TRP A 341 -17.49 -3.47 -12.99
N THR A 342 -17.88 -2.63 -13.94
CA THR A 342 -17.01 -2.19 -15.04
C THR A 342 -16.70 -0.71 -14.87
N VAL A 343 -15.50 -0.29 -15.29
CA VAL A 343 -15.07 1.11 -15.22
C VAL A 343 -14.86 1.60 -16.64
N GLU A 344 -15.57 2.66 -17.01
CA GLU A 344 -15.60 3.23 -18.36
C GLU A 344 -15.30 4.73 -18.32
N LYS A 345 -14.76 5.29 -19.41
CA LYS A 345 -14.52 6.73 -19.53
C LYS A 345 -15.85 7.44 -19.40
N ALA A 346 -15.89 8.55 -18.67
CA ALA A 346 -17.07 9.38 -18.69
C ALA A 346 -17.38 9.85 -20.13
N PRO A 347 -18.67 10.05 -20.49
CA PRO A 347 -19.04 10.59 -21.79
C PRO A 347 -18.34 11.92 -22.11
N GLU A 348 -18.24 12.25 -23.39
CA GLU A 348 -17.60 13.48 -23.86
C GLU A 348 -18.14 14.72 -23.11
N GLY A 349 -17.22 15.57 -22.62
CA GLY A 349 -17.54 16.77 -21.84
C GLY A 349 -17.46 16.59 -20.32
N CYS A 350 -17.33 15.36 -19.82
CA CYS A 350 -17.10 15.08 -18.40
C CYS A 350 -15.68 14.57 -18.15
N THR A 351 -15.04 15.03 -17.07
CA THR A 351 -13.73 14.50 -16.63
C THR A 351 -13.95 13.44 -15.54
N GLY A 352 -13.45 12.23 -15.76
CA GLY A 352 -13.51 11.12 -14.82
C GLY A 352 -14.00 9.82 -15.45
N VAL A 353 -14.55 8.94 -14.62
CA VAL A 353 -15.05 7.61 -15.01
C VAL A 353 -16.50 7.40 -14.59
N VAL A 354 -17.14 6.46 -15.27
CA VAL A 354 -18.44 5.91 -14.92
C VAL A 354 -18.24 4.46 -14.49
N ILE A 355 -18.85 4.09 -13.37
CA ILE A 355 -18.73 2.75 -12.80
C ILE A 355 -20.07 2.03 -12.95
N LYS A 356 -20.13 0.92 -13.69
CA LYS A 356 -21.39 0.23 -14.03
C LYS A 356 -21.47 -1.12 -13.34
N SER A 357 -22.61 -1.42 -12.72
CA SER A 357 -22.86 -2.72 -12.08
C SER A 357 -23.06 -3.82 -13.11
N VAL A 358 -22.40 -4.96 -12.94
CA VAL A 358 -22.59 -6.13 -13.82
C VAL A 358 -23.96 -6.78 -13.57
N ALA A 359 -24.36 -6.98 -12.31
CA ALA A 359 -25.63 -7.64 -11.97
C ALA A 359 -26.89 -6.81 -12.30
N CYS A 360 -26.83 -5.48 -12.24
CA CYS A 360 -28.01 -4.63 -12.36
C CYS A 360 -28.12 -4.01 -13.76
N ALA A 361 -28.14 -4.83 -14.83
CA ALA A 361 -28.32 -4.38 -16.22
C ALA A 361 -27.43 -3.20 -16.63
N ARG A 362 -26.18 -3.14 -16.12
CA ARG A 362 -25.22 -2.06 -16.37
C ARG A 362 -25.63 -0.68 -15.84
N ARG A 363 -26.47 -0.63 -14.80
CA ARG A 363 -26.76 0.63 -14.10
C ARG A 363 -25.49 1.24 -13.51
N MET A 364 -25.38 2.55 -13.61
CA MET A 364 -24.22 3.36 -13.21
C MET A 364 -24.30 3.71 -11.73
N LEU A 365 -23.22 3.51 -10.98
CA LEU A 365 -23.04 3.98 -9.62
C LEU A 365 -23.16 5.51 -9.60
N CYS A 366 -24.10 6.02 -8.82
CA CYS A 366 -24.37 7.44 -8.72
C CYS A 366 -24.57 7.88 -7.28
N ARG A 367 -24.32 9.16 -7.04
CA ARG A 367 -24.69 9.82 -5.79
C ARG A 367 -26.21 10.03 -5.77
N ARG A 368 -26.87 9.52 -4.73
CA ARG A 368 -28.26 9.87 -4.43
C ARG A 368 -28.28 11.30 -3.90
N GLY A 369 -29.18 12.16 -4.41
CA GLY A 369 -29.26 13.62 -4.18
C GLY A 369 -29.16 14.13 -2.73
N GLU A 370 -30.13 14.91 -2.24
CA GLU A 370 -30.03 15.54 -0.91
C GLU A 370 -29.90 14.54 0.26
N GLY A 371 -30.26 13.28 0.04
CA GLY A 371 -30.19 12.21 1.04
C GLY A 371 -28.81 11.60 1.31
N GLY A 372 -27.75 12.04 0.61
CA GLY A 372 -26.35 11.72 0.97
C GLY A 372 -25.92 10.25 0.84
N GLY A 373 -26.61 9.46 0.03
CA GLY A 373 -26.32 8.03 -0.19
C GLY A 373 -25.78 7.70 -1.58
N LEU A 374 -25.58 6.41 -1.84
CA LEU A 374 -25.26 5.87 -3.15
C LEU A 374 -26.42 5.04 -3.69
N SER A 375 -26.58 5.04 -5.00
CA SER A 375 -27.55 4.23 -5.74
C SER A 375 -26.98 3.89 -7.11
N THR A 376 -27.72 3.14 -7.92
CA THR A 376 -27.44 3.02 -9.34
C THR A 376 -28.55 3.61 -10.20
N MET A 377 -28.19 4.14 -11.37
CA MET A 377 -29.11 4.75 -12.34
C MET A 377 -28.98 4.07 -13.71
N GLN A 378 -30.08 4.00 -14.46
CA GLN A 378 -30.10 3.31 -15.75
C GLN A 378 -29.58 4.18 -16.91
N GLU A 379 -29.87 5.48 -16.86
CA GLU A 379 -29.48 6.44 -17.88
C GLU A 379 -28.49 7.46 -17.31
N PHE A 380 -27.67 8.03 -18.18
CA PHE A 380 -26.62 8.96 -17.78
C PHE A 380 -27.25 10.34 -17.56
N GLU A 381 -27.53 10.67 -16.30
CA GLU A 381 -28.08 11.97 -15.90
C GLU A 381 -26.98 12.92 -15.40
N GLY A 382 -26.02 13.22 -16.28
CA GLY A 382 -24.97 14.21 -16.03
C GLY A 382 -23.97 13.81 -14.94
N ASP A 383 -23.52 14.81 -14.17
CA ASP A 383 -22.34 14.70 -13.29
C ASP A 383 -22.53 13.76 -12.07
N CYS A 384 -23.77 13.38 -11.74
CA CYS A 384 -24.05 12.58 -10.54
C CYS A 384 -23.55 11.12 -10.60
N GLY A 385 -23.25 10.62 -11.80
CA GLY A 385 -22.66 9.30 -12.05
C GLY A 385 -21.19 9.32 -12.43
N VAL A 386 -20.55 10.49 -12.42
CA VAL A 386 -19.13 10.66 -12.78
C VAL A 386 -18.29 10.67 -11.52
N TRP A 387 -17.28 9.80 -11.50
CA TRP A 387 -16.34 9.64 -10.39
C TRP A 387 -14.95 10.04 -10.83
N GLN A 388 -14.28 10.83 -10.00
CA GLN A 388 -12.85 11.08 -10.06
C GLN A 388 -12.16 10.02 -9.19
N LEU A 389 -11.16 9.36 -9.77
CA LEU A 389 -10.34 8.35 -9.10
C LEU A 389 -8.95 8.91 -8.92
N ASP A 390 -8.60 9.25 -7.67
CA ASP A 390 -7.28 9.79 -7.34
C ASP A 390 -6.45 8.71 -6.64
N ALA A 391 -5.22 8.46 -7.09
CA ALA A 391 -4.38 7.43 -6.50
C ALA A 391 -4.10 7.71 -5.00
N ALA A 392 -4.32 6.70 -4.15
CA ALA A 392 -4.32 6.85 -2.70
C ALA A 392 -2.96 7.20 -2.11
N HIS A 393 -1.87 6.81 -2.78
CA HIS A 393 -0.52 7.21 -2.39
C HIS A 393 -0.25 8.70 -2.66
N SER A 394 -1.16 9.43 -3.32
CA SER A 394 -1.05 10.87 -3.61
C SER A 394 0.27 11.24 -4.30
N GLN A 395 0.81 10.33 -5.12
CA GLN A 395 2.12 10.42 -5.74
C GLN A 395 3.29 10.59 -4.75
N VAL A 396 3.12 10.17 -3.50
CA VAL A 396 4.18 10.14 -2.48
C VAL A 396 4.82 8.76 -2.48
N TYR A 397 6.15 8.73 -2.54
CA TYR A 397 6.97 7.53 -2.68
C TYR A 397 8.17 7.57 -1.75
N THR A 398 8.71 6.39 -1.46
CA THR A 398 10.08 6.23 -0.97
C THR A 398 10.92 5.60 -2.07
N LEU A 399 12.14 6.09 -2.27
CA LEU A 399 13.09 5.52 -3.23
C LEU A 399 14.03 4.58 -2.48
N THR A 400 14.03 3.31 -2.87
CA THR A 400 14.83 2.25 -2.26
C THR A 400 15.72 1.62 -3.30
N SER A 401 17.02 1.60 -3.10
CA SER A 401 17.94 0.89 -3.97
C SER A 401 17.45 -0.55 -4.15
N PHE A 402 17.24 -0.93 -5.40
CA PHE A 402 16.60 -2.18 -5.77
C PHE A 402 17.43 -3.39 -5.32
N HIS A 403 18.75 -3.30 -5.49
CA HIS A 403 19.69 -4.38 -5.15
C HIS A 403 20.21 -4.34 -3.71
N HIS A 404 20.27 -3.15 -3.09
CA HIS A 404 20.90 -2.96 -1.78
C HIS A 404 19.91 -2.80 -0.62
N MET A 405 18.62 -2.71 -0.91
CA MET A 405 17.55 -2.50 0.10
C MET A 405 17.80 -1.26 1.00
N ARG A 406 18.52 -0.27 0.46
CA ARG A 406 18.81 1.00 1.12
C ARG A 406 17.92 2.09 0.56
N SER A 407 17.19 2.77 1.42
CA SER A 407 16.30 3.85 1.04
C SER A 407 16.94 5.20 1.24
N ILE A 408 16.56 6.17 0.41
CA ILE A 408 16.99 7.56 0.62
C ILE A 408 16.45 8.05 1.96
N GLY A 409 17.34 8.52 2.83
CA GLY A 409 17.01 9.13 4.10
C GLY A 409 17.99 8.77 5.23
N PRO A 410 18.15 9.63 6.26
CA PRO A 410 17.86 11.06 6.20
C PRO A 410 18.77 11.75 5.17
N PHE A 411 18.21 12.62 4.34
CA PHE A 411 18.95 13.30 3.27
C PHE A 411 20.23 14.02 3.79
N PRO A 412 21.38 13.92 3.10
CA PRO A 412 21.63 13.32 1.78
C PRO A 412 22.07 11.85 1.82
N TYR A 413 21.80 11.12 2.89
CA TYR A 413 22.28 9.75 3.06
C TYR A 413 21.25 8.72 2.57
N VAL A 414 21.71 7.48 2.41
CA VAL A 414 20.82 6.31 2.30
C VAL A 414 20.92 5.44 3.56
N THR A 415 19.81 4.82 3.94
CA THR A 415 19.66 4.03 5.17
C THR A 415 18.93 2.73 4.89
N GLU A 416 19.27 1.68 5.65
CA GLU A 416 18.52 0.42 5.68
C GLU A 416 17.24 0.55 6.54
N ASN A 417 17.13 1.61 7.35
CA ASN A 417 15.99 1.83 8.22
C ASN A 417 14.89 2.61 7.50
N MET A 418 13.91 1.89 6.94
CA MET A 418 12.74 2.45 6.26
C MET A 418 11.97 3.52 7.06
N LYS A 419 12.03 3.52 8.40
CA LYS A 419 11.36 4.55 9.23
C LYS A 419 12.02 5.92 9.16
N GLN A 420 13.29 5.95 8.77
CA GLN A 420 14.09 7.16 8.57
C GLN A 420 14.14 7.56 7.10
N SER A 421 13.45 6.83 6.23
CA SER A 421 13.42 7.14 4.81
C SER A 421 12.60 8.39 4.53
N ASP A 422 13.14 9.20 3.63
CA ASP A 422 12.51 10.41 3.16
C ASP A 422 11.42 10.11 2.14
N GLN A 423 10.46 11.02 2.07
CA GLN A 423 9.30 10.94 1.19
C GLN A 423 9.47 11.90 0.02
N PHE A 424 9.24 11.37 -1.18
CA PHE A 424 9.34 12.12 -2.42
C PHE A 424 7.98 12.20 -3.10
N VAL A 425 7.66 13.37 -3.66
CA VAL A 425 6.57 13.51 -4.63
C VAL A 425 7.19 13.45 -6.01
N LEU A 426 6.78 12.46 -6.81
CA LEU A 426 7.20 12.31 -8.20
C LEU A 426 6.24 13.09 -9.09
N GLN A 427 6.73 14.12 -9.77
CA GLN A 427 5.96 14.93 -10.70
C GLN A 427 6.40 14.62 -12.13
N MET A 428 5.53 13.95 -12.90
CA MET A 428 5.76 13.72 -14.34
C MET A 428 5.59 15.04 -15.10
N ILE A 429 6.58 15.39 -15.92
CA ILE A 429 6.58 16.61 -16.74
C ILE A 429 6.09 16.30 -18.15
N ASP A 430 6.58 15.21 -18.74
CA ASP A 430 6.25 14.77 -20.10
C ASP A 430 5.99 13.26 -20.18
N GLU A 431 5.62 12.79 -21.37
CA GLU A 431 5.38 11.35 -21.65
C GLU A 431 6.69 10.57 -21.86
N ASP A 432 7.81 11.28 -22.05
CA ASP A 432 9.13 10.70 -22.29
C ASP A 432 9.82 10.24 -21.00
N GLY A 433 9.10 10.21 -19.88
CA GLY A 433 9.63 9.79 -18.59
C GLY A 433 10.36 10.89 -17.82
N THR A 434 10.22 12.16 -18.21
CA THR A 434 10.85 13.25 -17.46
C THR A 434 10.10 13.55 -16.17
N VAL A 435 10.82 13.60 -15.05
CA VAL A 435 10.28 13.81 -13.72
C VAL A 435 11.01 14.89 -12.93
N ARG A 436 10.28 15.46 -11.96
CA ARG A 436 10.86 16.17 -10.82
C ARG A 436 10.66 15.34 -9.54
N LEU A 437 11.67 15.36 -8.68
CA LEU A 437 11.68 14.65 -7.41
C LEU A 437 11.58 15.66 -6.27
N TYR A 438 10.37 15.91 -5.76
CA TYR A 438 10.15 16.86 -4.68
C TYR A 438 10.30 16.21 -3.31
N HIS A 439 11.31 16.61 -2.55
CA HIS A 439 11.62 16.11 -1.23
C HIS A 439 10.73 16.76 -0.16
N LYS A 440 9.76 16.00 0.34
CA LYS A 440 8.64 16.53 1.15
C LYS A 440 9.05 17.11 2.50
N SER A 441 10.06 16.54 3.16
CA SER A 441 10.54 17.00 4.48
C SER A 441 11.35 18.30 4.39
N ASN A 442 12.10 18.48 3.30
CA ASN A 442 12.85 19.73 3.06
C ASN A 442 12.00 20.80 2.35
N GLY A 443 10.98 20.39 1.60
CA GLY A 443 10.17 21.31 0.80
C GLY A 443 10.91 21.84 -0.42
N LEU A 444 11.79 21.03 -0.99
CA LEU A 444 12.74 21.37 -2.06
C LEU A 444 12.82 20.24 -3.09
N TYR A 445 13.38 20.50 -4.27
CA TYR A 445 13.56 19.49 -5.32
C TYR A 445 14.94 18.86 -5.27
N LEU A 446 15.03 17.56 -5.55
CA LEU A 446 16.30 16.87 -5.68
C LEU A 446 16.99 17.29 -6.98
N GLY A 447 18.27 17.62 -6.89
CA GLY A 447 19.08 17.95 -8.04
C GLY A 447 20.51 17.45 -7.98
N SER A 448 21.21 17.45 -9.11
CA SER A 448 22.64 17.17 -9.22
C SER A 448 23.37 18.46 -9.55
N ASN A 449 24.63 18.59 -9.13
CA ASN A 449 25.54 19.62 -9.61
C ASN A 449 26.59 19.05 -10.58
N GLU A 450 27.51 19.90 -11.04
CA GLU A 450 28.59 19.55 -11.98
C GLU A 450 29.60 18.54 -11.40
N ASP A 451 29.78 18.53 -10.08
CA ASP A 451 30.67 17.60 -9.37
C ASP A 451 30.03 16.21 -9.17
N GLY A 452 28.74 16.06 -9.52
CA GLY A 452 27.96 14.86 -9.29
C GLY A 452 27.47 14.71 -7.85
N ASP A 453 27.56 15.76 -7.03
CA ASP A 453 26.90 15.80 -5.72
C ASP A 453 25.39 16.03 -5.91
N VAL A 454 24.60 15.30 -5.10
CA VAL A 454 23.15 15.44 -5.08
C VAL A 454 22.74 16.38 -3.95
N GLU A 455 21.97 17.42 -4.28
CA GLU A 455 21.51 18.45 -3.36
C GLU A 455 20.00 18.72 -3.47
N CYS A 456 19.44 19.45 -2.49
CA CYS A 456 18.07 19.92 -2.53
C CYS A 456 18.05 21.39 -2.98
N ILE A 457 17.41 21.68 -4.11
CA ILE A 457 17.36 23.01 -4.73
C ILE A 457 15.96 23.63 -4.67
N THR A 458 15.92 24.96 -4.69
CA THR A 458 14.67 25.73 -4.88
C THR A 458 14.42 25.93 -6.36
N VAL A 459 13.16 25.81 -6.80
CA VAL A 459 12.76 26.16 -8.17
C VAL A 459 12.25 27.60 -8.17
N SER A 460 12.97 28.53 -8.80
CA SER A 460 12.51 29.92 -8.93
C SER A 460 11.32 30.02 -9.89
N ASP A 461 10.16 30.49 -9.40
CA ASP A 461 8.96 30.70 -10.24
C ASP A 461 9.15 31.77 -11.34
N ASN A 462 10.21 32.58 -11.26
CA ASN A 462 10.46 33.72 -12.15
C ASN A 462 11.49 33.45 -13.24
N ASP A 463 12.10 32.26 -13.29
CA ASP A 463 12.98 31.92 -14.41
C ASP A 463 12.15 31.37 -15.56
N ASP A 464 11.76 32.26 -16.48
CA ASP A 464 11.25 31.91 -17.81
C ASP A 464 12.25 31.03 -18.61
N ASN A 465 13.48 30.90 -18.10
CA ASN A 465 14.42 29.87 -18.53
C ASN A 465 14.04 28.52 -17.90
N GLU A 466 13.14 27.80 -18.58
CA GLU A 466 12.85 26.37 -18.39
C GLU A 466 14.10 25.48 -18.27
N SER A 467 15.27 25.98 -18.67
CA SER A 467 16.56 25.30 -18.64
C SER A 467 17.24 25.17 -17.27
N SER A 468 16.78 25.87 -16.21
CA SER A 468 17.47 25.86 -14.91
C SER A 468 16.86 24.93 -13.87
N THR A 469 15.66 24.41 -14.09
CA THR A 469 15.06 23.47 -13.13
C THR A 469 15.64 22.10 -13.36
N GLU A 470 16.23 21.51 -12.32
CA GLU A 470 16.83 20.19 -12.41
C GLU A 470 15.74 19.14 -12.67
N LEU A 471 15.82 18.53 -13.86
CA LEU A 471 14.91 17.51 -14.34
C LEU A 471 15.66 16.17 -14.39
N TRP A 472 14.93 15.09 -14.14
CA TRP A 472 15.46 13.73 -14.23
C TRP A 472 14.74 12.99 -15.34
N THR A 473 15.47 12.32 -16.23
CA THR A 473 14.90 11.30 -17.11
C THR A 473 14.79 10.01 -16.31
N MET A 474 13.57 9.51 -16.12
CA MET A 474 13.31 8.26 -15.44
C MET A 474 13.13 7.14 -16.46
N GLU A 475 13.96 6.12 -16.37
CA GLU A 475 13.96 4.97 -17.28
C GLU A 475 13.84 3.68 -16.48
N GLN A 476 12.99 2.76 -16.93
CA GLN A 476 12.90 1.42 -16.32
C GLN A 476 14.19 0.64 -16.63
N ALA A 477 14.80 0.06 -15.60
CA ALA A 477 15.99 -0.77 -15.79
C ALA A 477 15.61 -2.19 -16.22
N ILE A 478 16.54 -2.86 -16.90
CA ILE A 478 16.37 -4.19 -17.53
C ILE A 478 16.05 -5.28 -16.49
N ASP A 479 16.60 -5.12 -15.30
CA ASP A 479 16.50 -6.02 -14.16
C ASP A 479 15.38 -5.63 -13.19
N GLY A 480 14.50 -4.71 -13.59
CA GLY A 480 13.47 -4.14 -12.74
C GLY A 480 13.89 -2.84 -12.06
N GLY A 481 12.94 -2.17 -11.41
CA GLY A 481 13.17 -0.84 -10.85
C GLY A 481 13.39 0.25 -11.92
N TYR A 482 13.91 1.39 -11.47
CA TYR A 482 14.04 2.61 -12.26
C TYR A 482 15.39 3.27 -12.03
N THR A 483 15.95 3.84 -13.09
CA THR A 483 17.07 4.77 -13.01
C THR A 483 16.57 6.19 -13.16
N PHE A 484 17.30 7.13 -12.56
CA PHE A 484 17.03 8.57 -12.70
C PHE A 484 18.29 9.25 -13.23
N ARG A 485 18.28 9.72 -14.47
CA ARG A 485 19.40 10.43 -15.09
C ARG A 485 19.15 11.92 -15.06
N SER A 486 20.05 12.70 -14.45
CA SER A 486 20.01 14.17 -14.50
C SER A 486 20.02 14.63 -15.97
N LYS A 487 19.04 15.44 -16.38
CA LYS A 487 19.00 16.03 -17.73
C LYS A 487 20.08 17.09 -17.91
N THR A 488 20.42 17.83 -16.86
CA THR A 488 21.40 18.91 -16.90
C THR A 488 22.84 18.39 -16.95
N HIS A 489 23.15 17.39 -16.12
CA HIS A 489 24.51 16.89 -15.93
C HIS A 489 24.76 15.48 -16.50
N GLY A 490 23.71 14.75 -16.90
CA GLY A 490 23.82 13.44 -17.55
C GLY A 490 24.09 12.25 -16.63
N GLY A 491 24.38 12.49 -15.34
CA GLY A 491 24.67 11.46 -14.34
C GLY A 491 23.43 10.73 -13.82
N LEU A 492 23.58 9.44 -13.52
CA LEU A 492 22.58 8.56 -12.91
C LEU A 492 22.59 8.72 -11.39
N LEU A 493 21.41 8.92 -10.78
CA LEU A 493 21.23 8.95 -9.33
C LEU A 493 21.70 7.64 -8.70
N SER A 494 22.67 7.74 -7.80
CA SER A 494 23.32 6.61 -7.11
C SER A 494 23.67 7.02 -5.68
N PHE A 495 24.49 6.21 -5.01
CA PHE A 495 25.09 6.55 -3.73
C PHE A 495 26.53 6.04 -3.63
N SER A 496 27.33 6.71 -2.81
CA SER A 496 28.73 6.35 -2.57
C SER A 496 28.87 4.96 -1.96
N ASN A 497 29.94 4.25 -2.29
CA ASN A 497 30.28 2.93 -1.72
C ASN A 497 30.81 2.99 -0.26
N ALA A 498 30.45 4.02 0.51
CA ALA A 498 30.88 4.13 1.90
C ALA A 498 30.11 3.12 2.77
N GLU A 499 30.84 2.36 3.59
CA GLU A 499 30.21 1.41 4.54
C GLU A 499 29.31 2.12 5.55
N ILE A 500 29.71 3.31 6.00
CA ILE A 500 29.02 4.09 7.02
C ILE A 500 28.47 5.36 6.37
N ASN A 501 27.15 5.53 6.45
CA ASN A 501 26.42 6.69 5.91
C ASN A 501 26.75 6.95 4.43
N PRO A 502 26.49 5.99 3.53
CA PRO A 502 26.55 6.23 2.09
C PRO A 502 25.75 7.49 1.71
N LYS A 503 26.40 8.43 1.03
CA LYS A 503 25.81 9.69 0.58
C LYS A 503 25.30 9.53 -0.86
N LEU A 504 24.18 10.17 -1.19
CA LEU A 504 23.72 10.30 -2.57
C LEU A 504 24.74 11.03 -3.45
N CYS A 505 24.89 10.55 -4.67
CA CYS A 505 25.72 11.14 -5.72
C CYS A 505 25.12 10.80 -7.09
N THR A 506 25.71 11.32 -8.17
CA THR A 506 25.46 10.84 -9.52
C THR A 506 26.70 10.15 -10.09
N VAL A 507 26.48 9.17 -10.97
CA VAL A 507 27.54 8.44 -11.69
C VAL A 507 27.29 8.47 -13.19
N THR A 508 28.34 8.40 -14.01
CA THR A 508 28.21 8.55 -15.47
C THR A 508 27.62 7.33 -16.17
N ALA A 509 27.75 6.15 -15.56
CA ALA A 509 27.28 4.87 -16.11
C ALA A 509 26.82 3.91 -15.00
N MET A 510 26.05 2.89 -15.38
CA MET A 510 25.67 1.80 -14.48
C MET A 510 26.92 1.12 -13.92
N THR A 511 26.93 0.90 -12.61
CA THR A 511 28.01 0.20 -11.92
C THR A 511 27.73 -1.30 -11.87
N ASP A 512 28.78 -2.12 -11.71
CA ASP A 512 28.62 -3.58 -11.61
C ASP A 512 27.75 -3.99 -10.43
N ASP A 513 27.72 -3.19 -9.36
CA ASP A 513 26.87 -3.40 -8.20
C ASP A 513 25.51 -2.71 -8.29
N LYS A 514 25.19 -2.07 -9.42
CA LYS A 514 23.84 -1.58 -9.78
C LYS A 514 23.19 -0.67 -8.72
N ARG A 515 23.98 0.18 -8.06
CA ARG A 515 23.47 1.16 -7.07
C ARG A 515 22.54 2.21 -7.66
N GLU A 516 22.56 2.36 -8.98
CA GLU A 516 21.81 3.33 -9.77
C GLU A 516 20.34 2.92 -9.97
N VAL A 517 19.98 1.68 -9.63
CA VAL A 517 18.64 1.12 -9.81
C VAL A 517 17.83 1.27 -8.54
N TRP A 518 16.68 1.91 -8.64
CA TRP A 518 15.80 2.25 -7.52
C TRP A 518 14.40 1.64 -7.70
N SER A 519 13.90 0.98 -6.67
CA SER A 519 12.49 0.69 -6.48
C SER A 519 11.75 1.95 -6.03
N ILE A 520 10.64 2.25 -6.72
CA ILE A 520 9.72 3.33 -6.39
C ILE A 520 8.58 2.74 -5.54
N ASN A 521 8.67 2.89 -4.23
CA ASN A 521 7.70 2.30 -3.31
C ASN A 521 6.60 3.32 -2.95
N PRO A 522 5.33 3.12 -3.38
CA PRO A 522 4.25 4.06 -3.08
C PRO A 522 3.95 4.06 -1.58
N LEU A 523 3.88 5.25 -0.99
CA LEU A 523 3.52 5.41 0.41
C LEU A 523 2.00 5.23 0.56
N LEU A 524 1.59 4.01 0.90
CA LEU A 524 0.17 3.68 1.03
C LEU A 524 -0.42 4.24 2.33
N PRO A 525 -1.68 4.68 2.33
CA PRO A 525 -2.39 5.02 3.55
C PRO A 525 -2.44 3.84 4.52
N ARG A 526 -2.29 4.13 5.82
CA ARG A 526 -2.27 3.10 6.87
C ARG A 526 -3.58 2.33 6.88
N ALA A 527 -3.53 1.03 6.64
CA ALA A 527 -4.67 0.13 6.87
C ALA A 527 -4.80 -0.17 8.37
N ILE A 528 -6.03 -0.28 8.88
CA ILE A 528 -6.27 -0.79 10.23
C ILE A 528 -6.54 -2.28 10.11
N SER A 529 -5.72 -3.12 10.74
CA SER A 529 -5.98 -4.56 10.71
C SER A 529 -7.29 -4.89 11.41
N SER A 530 -8.03 -5.87 10.89
CA SER A 530 -9.29 -6.34 11.50
C SER A 530 -9.12 -6.77 12.96
N GLY A 531 -7.94 -7.29 13.34
CA GLY A 531 -7.59 -7.58 14.73
C GLY A 531 -7.55 -6.34 15.60
N LYS A 532 -6.97 -5.22 15.11
CA LYS A 532 -7.01 -3.93 15.81
C LYS A 532 -8.45 -3.43 15.93
N ILE A 533 -9.27 -3.54 14.87
CA ILE A 533 -10.70 -3.17 14.91
C ILE A 533 -11.47 -4.00 15.95
N LYS A 534 -11.28 -5.32 16.00
CA LYS A 534 -11.92 -6.20 17.00
C LYS A 534 -11.51 -5.81 18.42
N THR A 535 -10.23 -5.53 18.65
CA THR A 535 -9.73 -5.05 19.95
C THR A 535 -10.36 -3.71 20.31
N PHE A 536 -10.53 -2.80 19.36
CA PHE A 536 -11.26 -1.53 19.56
C PHE A 536 -12.73 -1.76 19.92
N ALA A 537 -13.44 -2.65 19.21
CA ALA A 537 -14.86 -2.94 19.44
C ALA A 537 -15.10 -3.61 20.81
N ILE A 538 -14.19 -4.46 21.26
CA ILE A 538 -14.28 -5.12 22.57
C ILE A 538 -13.90 -4.13 23.69
N GLY A 539 -12.83 -3.35 23.51
CA GLY A 539 -12.35 -2.38 24.51
C GLY A 539 -13.27 -1.17 24.73
N THR A 540 -14.09 -0.80 23.75
CA THR A 540 -15.06 0.31 23.85
C THR A 540 -16.27 -0.01 24.74
N SER A 541 -16.49 -1.28 25.08
CA SER A 541 -17.64 -1.68 25.92
C SER A 541 -17.47 -1.37 27.42
N VAL A 542 -16.26 -1.06 27.91
CA VAL A 542 -16.02 -0.92 29.36
C VAL A 542 -15.41 0.42 29.80
N ALA A 543 -14.72 1.21 28.97
CA ALA A 543 -14.10 2.44 29.51
C ALA A 543 -13.86 3.65 28.58
N VAL A 544 -13.98 3.59 27.25
CA VAL A 544 -13.49 4.72 26.44
C VAL A 544 -14.25 4.97 25.13
N GLY A 545 -15.42 5.58 25.23
CA GLY A 545 -16.09 6.20 24.07
C GLY A 545 -15.38 7.46 23.55
N THR A 546 -14.45 8.04 24.32
CA THR A 546 -13.84 9.35 24.05
C THR A 546 -12.44 9.30 23.39
N THR A 547 -11.69 8.20 23.49
CA THR A 547 -10.35 8.08 22.87
C THR A 547 -10.36 7.82 21.39
N VAL A 548 -11.39 7.13 20.92
CA VAL A 548 -11.55 6.77 19.51
C VAL A 548 -11.84 8.02 18.67
N ALA A 549 -12.34 9.11 19.28
CA ALA A 549 -12.53 10.37 18.58
C ALA A 549 -11.33 11.31 18.72
N MET A 550 -10.52 11.28 19.78
CA MET A 550 -9.63 12.42 20.07
C MET A 550 -8.55 12.72 19.02
N PRO A 551 -7.78 11.75 18.47
CA PRO A 551 -6.88 12.04 17.35
C PRO A 551 -7.63 12.51 16.09
N PHE A 552 -8.88 12.04 15.91
CA PHE A 552 -9.75 12.32 14.77
C PHE A 552 -10.53 13.64 14.90
N LEU A 553 -10.74 14.11 16.13
CA LEU A 553 -11.48 15.31 16.52
C LEU A 553 -10.51 16.49 16.73
N MET A 554 -9.28 16.22 17.17
CA MET A 554 -8.18 17.20 17.24
C MET A 554 -7.72 17.66 15.84
N ALA A 555 -7.70 16.76 14.85
CA ALA A 555 -7.46 17.14 13.45
C ALA A 555 -8.55 18.06 12.87
N GLY A 556 -9.77 18.02 13.43
CA GLY A 556 -10.88 18.93 13.09
C GLY A 556 -10.88 20.24 13.90
N MET A 557 -10.51 20.22 15.19
CA MET A 557 -10.59 21.39 16.07
C MET A 557 -9.45 22.41 15.91
N LEU A 558 -8.27 21.99 15.44
CA LEU A 558 -7.13 22.91 15.21
C LEU A 558 -7.38 23.95 14.10
N ALA A 559 -8.48 23.84 13.34
CA ALA A 559 -8.84 24.79 12.29
C ALA A 559 -9.70 25.97 12.77
N VAL A 560 -10.22 25.95 14.01
CA VAL A 560 -11.26 26.92 14.43
C VAL A 560 -10.90 27.70 15.71
N VAL A 561 -9.87 27.32 16.47
CA VAL A 561 -9.55 27.98 17.75
C VAL A 561 -8.03 28.18 17.91
N PRO A 562 -7.56 29.37 18.36
CA PRO A 562 -6.15 29.59 18.70
C PRO A 562 -5.67 28.61 19.78
N ALA A 563 -4.38 28.25 19.71
CA ALA A 563 -3.75 27.13 20.43
C ALA A 563 -3.87 27.13 21.98
N GLU A 564 -4.37 28.19 22.59
CA GLU A 564 -4.39 28.38 24.04
C GLU A 564 -5.68 27.87 24.73
N ALA A 565 -6.74 27.51 23.98
CA ALA A 565 -8.05 27.14 24.56
C ALA A 565 -8.40 25.63 24.49
N THR A 566 -7.55 24.79 23.92
CA THR A 566 -7.86 23.39 23.53
C THR A 566 -8.00 22.43 24.71
N LEU A 567 -7.34 22.70 25.84
CA LEU A 567 -7.32 21.79 27.00
C LEU A 567 -8.54 21.93 27.93
N ALA A 568 -9.13 23.11 28.05
CA ALA A 568 -10.26 23.34 28.96
C ALA A 568 -11.62 22.97 28.33
N ALA A 569 -11.78 23.16 27.02
CA ALA A 569 -13.04 22.90 26.32
C ALA A 569 -13.35 21.40 26.18
N SER A 570 -12.32 20.57 26.00
CA SER A 570 -12.45 19.12 25.85
C SER A 570 -12.87 18.41 27.15
N VAL A 571 -12.44 18.93 28.31
CA VAL A 571 -12.82 18.41 29.63
C VAL A 571 -14.26 18.77 29.99
N MET A 572 -14.74 19.97 29.62
CA MET A 572 -16.12 20.39 29.91
C MET A 572 -17.16 19.71 29.00
N ALA A 573 -16.83 19.40 27.73
CA ALA A 573 -17.76 18.72 26.82
C ALA A 573 -18.03 17.25 27.18
N ALA A 574 -17.11 16.59 27.91
CA ALA A 574 -17.21 15.18 28.29
C ALA A 574 -17.89 14.94 29.66
N GLY A 575 -18.21 16.00 30.41
CA GLY A 575 -18.93 15.88 31.70
C GLY A 575 -18.18 15.14 32.82
N LEU A 576 -16.85 15.01 32.73
CA LEU A 576 -16.05 14.25 33.70
C LEU A 576 -15.73 15.10 34.94
N THR A 577 -15.91 14.53 36.13
CA THR A 577 -15.46 15.15 37.38
C THR A 577 -13.96 14.88 37.60
N GLY A 578 -13.25 15.83 38.25
CA GLY A 578 -11.79 15.98 38.15
C GLY A 578 -10.88 14.80 38.53
N ALA A 579 -11.39 13.75 39.18
CA ALA A 579 -10.61 12.54 39.50
C ALA A 579 -10.61 11.51 38.36
N GLU A 580 -11.71 11.40 37.59
CA GLU A 580 -11.83 10.46 36.46
C GLU A 580 -11.02 10.96 35.25
N ALA A 581 -10.86 12.28 35.11
CA ALA A 581 -10.07 12.89 34.04
C ALA A 581 -8.58 12.50 34.12
N ILE A 582 -7.97 12.48 35.32
CA ILE A 582 -6.53 12.21 35.47
C ILE A 582 -6.21 10.72 35.26
N ALA A 583 -7.05 9.81 35.77
CA ALA A 583 -6.89 8.38 35.56
C ALA A 583 -7.15 7.97 34.10
N SER A 584 -8.13 8.61 33.45
CA SER A 584 -8.40 8.39 32.04
C SER A 584 -7.22 8.83 31.17
N VAL A 585 -6.64 10.02 31.35
CA VAL A 585 -5.52 10.51 30.52
C VAL A 585 -4.31 9.56 30.53
N GLY A 586 -3.99 8.95 31.68
CA GLY A 586 -2.91 7.96 31.78
C GLY A 586 -3.21 6.64 31.06
N ALA A 587 -4.43 6.09 31.21
CA ALA A 587 -4.84 4.87 30.52
C ALA A 587 -5.04 5.08 29.01
N ILE A 588 -5.56 6.26 28.63
CA ILE A 588 -5.80 6.71 27.26
C ILE A 588 -4.50 6.83 26.46
N GLY A 589 -3.47 7.46 27.05
CA GLY A 589 -2.16 7.57 26.42
C GLY A 589 -1.53 6.21 26.17
N VAL A 590 -1.68 5.27 27.11
CA VAL A 590 -1.14 3.92 26.99
C VAL A 590 -1.91 3.08 25.97
N THR A 591 -3.24 3.12 25.93
CA THR A 591 -4.03 2.35 24.94
C THR A 591 -3.84 2.88 23.52
N ALA A 592 -3.83 4.21 23.32
CA ALA A 592 -3.56 4.78 21.99
C ALA A 592 -2.11 4.47 21.55
N ALA A 593 -1.13 4.59 22.43
CA ALA A 593 0.26 4.25 22.13
C ALA A 593 0.47 2.75 21.87
N ILE A 594 -0.30 1.85 22.50
CA ILE A 594 -0.23 0.40 22.24
C ILE A 594 -0.88 0.04 20.91
N VAL A 595 -2.02 0.66 20.56
CA VAL A 595 -2.75 0.30 19.32
C VAL A 595 -2.14 0.95 18.07
N PHE A 596 -1.59 2.16 18.22
CA PHE A 596 -0.81 2.83 17.17
C PHE A 596 0.70 2.61 17.31
N ARG A 597 1.15 1.71 18.20
CA ARG A 597 2.54 1.26 18.18
C ARG A 597 2.77 0.66 16.79
N GLU A 598 3.81 1.15 16.13
CA GLU A 598 4.26 0.62 14.86
C GLU A 598 4.64 -0.85 15.07
N ASP A 599 3.82 -1.75 14.53
CA ASP A 599 4.29 -3.10 14.26
C ASP A 599 5.39 -2.96 13.20
N ASN A 600 6.56 -3.54 13.42
CA ASN A 600 7.78 -3.39 12.59
C ASN A 600 7.67 -3.98 11.17
N ASP A 601 6.47 -4.22 10.65
CA ASP A 601 6.20 -4.91 9.39
C ASP A 601 5.58 -3.95 8.35
N THR A 602 6.33 -2.91 7.95
CA THR A 602 5.99 -2.10 6.76
C THR A 602 6.74 -2.60 5.53
N ILE A 603 6.07 -3.49 4.80
CA ILE A 603 5.90 -3.57 3.33
C ILE A 603 7.11 -3.13 2.48
N GLY A 604 7.86 -4.11 1.94
CA GLY A 604 8.68 -3.97 0.73
C GLY A 604 7.89 -4.46 -0.49
N ILE A 605 7.90 -3.69 -1.59
CA ILE A 605 7.27 -4.01 -2.87
C ILE A 605 8.40 -4.21 -3.89
N GLU A 606 8.51 -5.42 -4.44
CA GLU A 606 9.43 -5.79 -5.52
C GLU A 606 8.59 -5.95 -6.81
N SER A 607 9.04 -5.36 -7.93
CA SER A 607 8.39 -5.43 -9.24
C SER A 607 9.42 -5.75 -10.33
N GLU A 608 9.14 -6.73 -11.17
CA GLU A 608 10.00 -7.25 -12.26
C GLU A 608 9.44 -6.82 -13.64
N HIS A 609 10.30 -6.48 -14.61
CA HIS A 609 10.08 -6.80 -16.04
C HIS A 609 11.37 -6.71 -16.90
N GLU A 610 11.47 -7.60 -17.92
CA GLU A 610 12.63 -7.92 -18.78
C GLU A 610 12.68 -7.16 -20.14
N GLU A 611 13.84 -7.25 -20.81
CA GLU A 611 14.20 -6.69 -22.12
C GLU A 611 13.70 -7.45 -23.38
N ASN A 612 13.42 -6.62 -24.41
CA ASN A 612 13.50 -6.81 -25.87
C ASN A 612 13.21 -8.18 -26.51
N ASP A 613 11.96 -8.32 -26.97
CA ASP A 613 11.61 -9.03 -28.19
C ASP A 613 10.63 -8.14 -29.00
N GLU A 614 10.89 -7.95 -30.29
CA GLU A 614 10.13 -7.04 -31.16
C GLU A 614 8.64 -7.43 -31.22
N GLY A 615 7.78 -6.58 -30.68
CA GLY A 615 6.35 -6.47 -31.02
C GLY A 615 5.40 -7.58 -30.56
N LYS A 616 4.95 -7.57 -29.29
CA LYS A 616 3.71 -8.25 -28.85
C LYS A 616 2.92 -7.42 -27.81
N ASP A 617 1.70 -7.01 -28.18
CA ASP A 617 0.80 -6.06 -27.49
C ASP A 617 0.13 -6.52 -26.16
N TYR A 618 0.53 -7.65 -25.56
CA TYR A 618 -0.26 -8.26 -24.48
C TYR A 618 0.25 -7.99 -23.06
N THR A 619 1.54 -7.68 -22.87
CA THR A 619 2.12 -7.29 -21.55
C THR A 619 1.97 -5.80 -21.24
N LYS A 620 1.49 -5.01 -22.21
CA LYS A 620 1.23 -3.56 -22.07
C LYS A 620 -0.22 -3.21 -21.78
N ARG A 621 -1.07 -4.17 -21.42
CA ARG A 621 -2.41 -3.81 -20.94
C ARG A 621 -2.24 -3.35 -19.50
N PRO A 622 -2.37 -2.04 -19.17
CA PRO A 622 -2.57 -1.67 -17.79
C PRO A 622 -3.73 -2.51 -17.27
N LEU A 623 -3.57 -3.08 -16.07
CA LEU A 623 -4.56 -3.98 -15.44
C LEU A 623 -5.99 -3.41 -15.45
N CYS A 624 -6.18 -2.11 -15.71
CA CYS A 624 -7.39 -1.63 -16.35
C CYS A 624 -7.09 -0.44 -17.31
N ALA A 625 -7.61 -0.45 -18.54
CA ALA A 625 -7.39 0.62 -19.54
C ALA A 625 -7.99 2.00 -19.17
N TRP A 626 -8.74 2.11 -18.07
CA TRP A 626 -9.42 3.35 -17.71
C TRP A 626 -8.51 4.51 -17.32
N ARG A 627 -7.21 4.24 -17.11
CA ARG A 627 -6.21 5.28 -16.82
C ARG A 627 -5.65 5.99 -18.04
N SER A 628 -5.80 5.39 -19.23
CA SER A 628 -5.38 6.02 -20.49
C SER A 628 -6.36 7.11 -20.97
N TRP A 629 -7.35 7.45 -20.14
CA TRP A 629 -8.55 8.19 -20.53
C TRP A 629 -8.62 9.59 -19.95
#